data_AF-A0A2S7P9F5-F1
#
_entry.id   AF-A0A2S7P9F5-F1
#
_cell.length_a   1.000
_cell.length_b   1.000
_cell.length_c   1.000
_cell.angle_alpha   90.00
_cell.angle_beta   90.00
_cell.angle_gamma   90.00
#
_symmetry.space_group_name_H-M   'P 1'
#
loop_
_entity.id
_entity.type
_entity.pdbx_description
1 polymer ?
#
loop_
_entity_poly.entity_id
_entity_poly.type
_entity_poly.pdbx_seq_one_letter_code
_entity_poly.pdbx_strand_id
1 'polypeptide(L)'
;MGIVYDLGLNKTPPKESPHLLLNYDAQGCPKPFIPPAGTLQERRALLCCFSVSSSFSMFVQKLDTLRWTPYAEESLAILTNSHASIEDLLLVQIVRLNLIQERVKEAPWFDTASSGNAAFKAPSLFYLNALKVEMKNFRLQIPPELKNNETLLMHLYNTEVTIHEVGLSKEPTFDMDDFSRLDSLCACLQAVKAWFEIYLNIPGSEYPGFSFPIYTHLAHCIVALYRLSVFEHTNWDIGMVRGELDLSVVLEKVVKMFESVKEASGLDTEDCDSNFETNNIMVYSTMGKRIGQIKTWWNAKMAAENSANNVVNNSMGAGEVTDTMGPNPFAVEPIQDFWPGDDTWWQDVFGPWNIQVDPMTM
;
A
#
# COMPACT_ATOMS: atom_id res chain seq x y z
N MET A 1 16.23 1.00 -7.89
CA MET A 1 16.58 2.43 -7.82
C MET A 1 18.02 2.70 -8.22
N GLY A 2 19.05 2.26 -7.46
CA GLY A 2 20.47 2.50 -7.80
C GLY A 2 20.85 2.13 -9.23
N ILE A 3 20.51 0.92 -9.67
CA ILE A 3 20.80 0.44 -11.04
C ILE A 3 20.18 1.34 -12.13
N VAL A 4 18.98 1.89 -11.92
CA VAL A 4 18.32 2.79 -12.88
C VAL A 4 19.11 4.10 -13.04
N TYR A 5 19.68 4.61 -11.95
CA TYR A 5 20.55 5.79 -11.97
C TYR A 5 21.93 5.47 -12.54
N ASP A 6 22.53 4.34 -12.17
CA ASP A 6 23.85 3.91 -12.64
C ASP A 6 23.87 3.69 -14.16
N LEU A 7 22.80 3.10 -14.70
CA LEU A 7 22.60 2.91 -16.14
C LEU A 7 22.05 4.17 -16.84
N GLY A 8 21.71 5.22 -16.09
CA GLY A 8 21.18 6.47 -16.66
C GLY A 8 19.80 6.35 -17.30
N LEU A 9 19.03 5.28 -17.01
CA LEU A 9 17.73 5.00 -17.61
C LEU A 9 16.67 6.07 -17.30
N ASN A 10 16.89 6.90 -16.28
CA ASN A 10 15.98 7.98 -15.90
C ASN A 10 16.23 9.29 -16.67
N LYS A 11 17.19 9.32 -17.59
CA LYS A 11 17.58 10.49 -18.38
C LYS A 11 17.36 10.23 -19.87
N THR A 12 17.08 11.30 -20.61
CA THR A 12 17.05 11.23 -22.07
C THR A 12 18.43 10.79 -22.59
N PRO A 13 18.47 9.81 -23.51
CA PRO A 13 19.67 9.45 -24.25
C PRO A 13 20.44 10.68 -24.75
N PRO A 14 21.73 10.84 -24.39
CA PRO A 14 22.52 11.93 -24.94
C PRO A 14 22.62 11.77 -26.47
N LYS A 15 22.34 12.87 -27.21
CA LYS A 15 22.41 12.90 -28.68
C LYS A 15 23.85 12.93 -29.21
N GLU A 16 24.80 13.30 -28.36
CA GLU A 16 26.23 13.38 -28.63
C GLU A 16 26.99 12.61 -27.55
N SER A 17 28.21 12.15 -27.84
CA SER A 17 29.03 11.45 -26.84
C SER A 17 29.29 12.37 -25.64
N PRO A 18 29.14 11.87 -24.39
CA PRO A 18 29.36 12.69 -23.21
C PRO A 18 30.81 13.20 -23.18
N HIS A 19 30.99 14.45 -22.72
CA HIS A 19 32.30 15.10 -22.61
C HIS A 19 33.31 14.25 -21.82
N LEU A 20 34.59 14.35 -22.20
CA LEU A 20 35.77 13.56 -21.79
C LEU A 20 35.81 13.05 -20.34
N LEU A 21 35.34 13.83 -19.34
CA LEU A 21 35.40 13.47 -17.92
C LEU A 21 34.41 12.37 -17.49
N LEU A 22 33.30 12.17 -18.22
CA LEU A 22 32.28 11.16 -17.88
C LEU A 22 32.61 9.77 -18.46
N ASN A 23 33.61 9.69 -19.34
CA ASN A 23 34.02 8.45 -20.01
C ASN A 23 34.95 7.59 -19.17
N TYR A 24 35.33 8.02 -17.95
CA TYR A 24 36.25 7.28 -17.11
C TYR A 24 35.60 6.94 -15.77
N ASP A 25 35.87 5.75 -15.24
CA ASP A 25 35.48 5.38 -13.87
C ASP A 25 36.39 6.06 -12.83
N ALA A 26 36.12 5.80 -11.54
CA ALA A 26 36.92 6.36 -10.44
C ALA A 26 38.40 5.91 -10.48
N GLN A 27 38.73 4.92 -11.29
CA GLN A 27 40.08 4.36 -11.48
C GLN A 27 40.74 4.89 -12.76
N GLY A 28 40.06 5.75 -13.54
CA GLY A 28 40.59 6.31 -14.79
C GLY A 28 40.51 5.35 -15.98
N CYS A 29 39.73 4.25 -15.88
CA CYS A 29 39.51 3.32 -16.98
C CYS A 29 38.32 3.79 -17.85
N PRO A 30 38.40 3.69 -19.19
CA PRO A 30 37.29 4.03 -20.06
C PRO A 30 36.06 3.19 -19.69
N LYS A 31 34.95 3.84 -19.32
CA LYS A 31 33.66 3.19 -19.14
C LYS A 31 33.24 2.57 -20.48
N PRO A 32 32.71 1.34 -20.50
CA PRO A 32 32.10 0.79 -21.71
C PRO A 32 31.05 1.78 -22.22
N PHE A 33 31.18 2.21 -23.48
CA PHE A 33 30.13 3.00 -24.12
C PHE A 33 28.96 2.05 -24.36
N ILE A 34 27.97 2.10 -23.47
CA ILE A 34 26.67 1.48 -23.69
C ILE A 34 25.90 2.51 -24.52
N PRO A 35 25.60 2.24 -25.81
CA PRO A 35 24.78 3.14 -26.60
C PRO A 35 23.45 3.30 -25.86
N PRO A 36 22.96 4.54 -25.65
CA PRO A 36 21.69 4.74 -24.99
C PRO A 36 20.60 4.31 -25.98
N ALA A 37 20.23 3.05 -25.93
CA ALA A 37 19.19 2.53 -26.77
C ALA A 37 17.91 2.69 -25.96
N GLY A 38 17.28 3.87 -26.05
CA GLY A 38 15.96 4.21 -25.47
C GLY A 38 14.83 3.33 -26.02
N THR A 39 15.07 2.03 -25.92
CA THR A 39 14.32 0.87 -26.36
C THR A 39 13.08 0.77 -25.51
N LEU A 40 12.09 0.04 -26.03
CA LEU A 40 10.89 -0.22 -25.27
C LEU A 40 11.20 -0.95 -23.95
N GLN A 41 12.21 -1.83 -23.93
CA GLN A 41 12.63 -2.55 -22.73
C GLN A 41 13.17 -1.62 -21.64
N GLU A 42 14.03 -0.66 -21.99
CA GLU A 42 14.55 0.33 -21.03
C GLU A 42 13.42 1.22 -20.47
N ARG A 43 12.49 1.63 -21.33
CA ARG A 43 11.32 2.44 -20.94
C ARG A 43 10.39 1.66 -20.01
N ARG A 44 10.13 0.38 -20.31
CA ARG A 44 9.39 -0.53 -19.40
C ARG A 44 10.11 -0.65 -18.05
N ALA A 45 11.43 -0.86 -18.05
CA ALA A 45 12.21 -1.00 -16.82
C ALA A 45 12.15 0.27 -15.96
N LEU A 46 12.26 1.45 -16.57
CA LEU A 46 12.11 2.74 -15.88
C LEU A 46 10.73 2.86 -15.23
N LEU A 47 9.66 2.59 -15.98
CA LEU A 47 8.27 2.71 -15.52
C LEU A 47 7.93 1.68 -14.43
N CYS A 48 8.39 0.44 -14.57
CA CYS A 48 8.29 -0.58 -13.52
C CYS A 48 9.03 -0.14 -12.25
N CYS A 49 10.25 0.39 -12.37
CA CYS A 49 11.02 0.84 -11.22
C CYS A 49 10.34 2.04 -10.53
N PHE A 50 9.77 2.98 -11.31
CA PHE A 50 8.95 4.05 -10.76
C PHE A 50 7.78 3.47 -9.95
N SER A 51 7.02 2.56 -10.55
CA SER A 51 5.87 1.91 -9.90
C SER A 51 6.24 1.24 -8.58
N VAL A 52 7.27 0.40 -8.58
CA VAL A 52 7.72 -0.29 -7.36
C VAL A 52 8.20 0.72 -6.31
N SER A 53 8.95 1.76 -6.71
CA SER A 53 9.42 2.78 -5.78
C SER A 53 8.28 3.59 -5.16
N SER A 54 7.22 3.86 -5.92
CA SER A 54 6.03 4.58 -5.45
C SER A 54 5.29 3.76 -4.39
N SER A 55 5.09 2.47 -4.64
CA SER A 55 4.49 1.55 -3.68
C SER A 55 5.32 1.43 -2.39
N PHE A 56 6.65 1.31 -2.51
CA PHE A 56 7.54 1.32 -1.34
C PHE A 56 7.48 2.62 -0.55
N SER A 57 7.49 3.77 -1.22
CA SER A 57 7.43 5.08 -0.58
C SER A 57 6.12 5.26 0.20
N MET A 58 4.98 4.95 -0.41
CA MET A 58 3.67 5.05 0.23
C MET A 58 3.56 4.13 1.44
N PHE A 59 4.12 2.93 1.34
CA PHE A 59 4.02 1.94 2.39
C PHE A 59 5.01 2.18 3.54
N VAL A 60 6.30 2.37 3.23
CA VAL A 60 7.38 2.48 4.24
C VAL A 60 7.48 3.89 4.82
N GLN A 61 6.99 4.90 4.10
CA GLN A 61 6.99 6.33 4.47
C GLN A 61 8.37 6.95 4.73
N LYS A 62 9.46 6.17 4.71
CA LYS A 62 10.86 6.60 4.91
C LYS A 62 11.66 6.71 3.61
N LEU A 63 11.08 6.31 2.48
CA LEU A 63 11.73 6.29 1.17
C LEU A 63 11.05 7.27 0.23
N ASP A 64 11.86 8.03 -0.51
CA ASP A 64 11.36 8.86 -1.60
C ASP A 64 11.11 8.00 -2.85
N THR A 65 10.00 8.28 -3.52
CA THR A 65 9.69 7.71 -4.83
C THR A 65 10.76 8.12 -5.86
N LEU A 66 10.99 7.29 -6.88
CA LEU A 66 11.76 7.70 -8.04
C LEU A 66 11.18 8.99 -8.61
N ARG A 67 12.00 10.03 -8.70
CA ARG A 67 11.56 11.32 -9.22
C ARG A 67 10.94 11.14 -10.60
N TRP A 68 9.69 11.58 -10.77
CA TRP A 68 9.06 11.66 -12.09
C TRP A 68 9.79 12.70 -12.94
N THR A 69 10.26 12.30 -14.12
CA THR A 69 11.02 13.17 -15.04
C THR A 69 10.27 13.36 -16.35
N PRO A 70 10.56 14.43 -17.13
CA PRO A 70 10.01 14.59 -18.47
C PRO A 70 10.31 13.39 -19.39
N TYR A 71 11.44 12.70 -19.18
CA TYR A 71 11.76 11.49 -19.92
C TYR A 71 10.88 10.29 -19.53
N ALA A 72 10.48 10.18 -18.25
CA ALA A 72 9.51 9.17 -17.81
C ALA A 72 8.12 9.43 -18.44
N GLU A 73 7.70 10.69 -18.53
CA GLU A 73 6.47 11.11 -19.23
C GLU A 73 6.51 10.74 -20.72
N GLU A 74 7.61 11.07 -21.41
CA GLU A 74 7.83 10.68 -22.81
C GLU A 74 7.80 9.15 -22.98
N SER A 75 8.42 8.43 -22.05
CA SER A 75 8.45 6.96 -22.05
C SER A 75 7.07 6.35 -21.88
N LEU A 76 6.24 6.92 -20.98
CA LEU A 76 4.85 6.51 -20.79
C LEU A 76 4.03 6.77 -22.05
N ALA A 77 4.21 7.93 -22.70
CA ALA A 77 3.51 8.27 -23.94
C ALA A 77 3.90 7.33 -25.09
N ILE A 78 5.19 7.01 -25.26
CA ILE A 78 5.66 6.07 -26.27
C ILE A 78 5.09 4.67 -26.01
N LEU A 79 5.12 4.20 -24.76
CA LEU A 79 4.60 2.89 -24.41
C LEU A 79 3.09 2.81 -24.67
N THR A 80 2.35 3.87 -24.31
CA THR A 80 0.91 4.00 -24.59
C THR A 80 0.61 3.85 -26.08
N ASN A 81 1.38 4.54 -26.95
CA ASN A 81 1.15 4.54 -28.40
C ASN A 81 1.66 3.26 -29.10
N SER A 82 2.63 2.57 -28.51
CA SER A 82 3.24 1.39 -29.12
C SER A 82 2.29 0.19 -29.19
N HIS A 83 1.31 0.11 -28.28
CA HIS A 83 0.34 -0.98 -28.14
C HIS A 83 0.94 -2.39 -28.32
N ALA A 84 2.19 -2.58 -27.90
CA ALA A 84 2.95 -3.77 -28.26
C ALA A 84 2.48 -5.04 -27.52
N SER A 85 1.93 -4.90 -26.31
CA SER A 85 1.38 -6.02 -25.54
C SER A 85 0.30 -5.57 -24.54
N ILE A 86 -0.46 -6.53 -24.00
CA ILE A 86 -1.46 -6.27 -22.96
C ILE A 86 -0.82 -5.90 -21.62
N GLU A 87 0.37 -6.43 -21.35
CA GLU A 87 1.16 -6.11 -20.16
C GLU A 87 1.67 -4.68 -20.20
N ASP A 88 2.02 -4.16 -21.39
CA ASP A 88 2.37 -2.76 -21.58
C ASP A 88 1.17 -1.85 -21.30
N LEU A 89 -0.03 -2.22 -21.77
CA LEU A 89 -1.26 -1.50 -21.45
C LEU A 89 -1.50 -1.49 -19.93
N LEU A 90 -1.34 -2.64 -19.28
CA LEU A 90 -1.52 -2.78 -17.83
C LEU A 90 -0.53 -1.90 -17.07
N LEU A 91 0.77 -1.96 -17.43
CA LEU A 91 1.82 -1.15 -16.82
C LEU A 91 1.53 0.35 -16.96
N VAL A 92 1.10 0.81 -18.13
CA VAL A 92 0.71 2.21 -18.36
C VAL A 92 -0.40 2.63 -17.40
N GLN A 93 -1.44 1.81 -17.23
CA GLN A 93 -2.54 2.14 -16.32
C GLN A 93 -2.12 2.11 -14.85
N ILE A 94 -1.28 1.15 -14.43
CA ILE A 94 -0.73 1.10 -13.07
C ILE A 94 0.11 2.34 -12.77
N VAL A 95 0.98 2.77 -13.70
CA VAL A 95 1.79 3.98 -13.53
C VAL A 95 0.91 5.23 -13.39
N ARG A 96 -0.17 5.34 -14.18
CA ARG A 96 -1.12 6.45 -14.07
C ARG A 96 -1.81 6.49 -12.70
N LEU A 97 -2.19 5.35 -12.14
CA LEU A 97 -2.72 5.26 -10.78
C LEU A 97 -1.68 5.69 -9.75
N ASN A 98 -0.43 5.20 -9.86
CA ASN A 98 0.63 5.60 -8.95
C ASN A 98 0.90 7.12 -9.01
N LEU A 99 0.80 7.76 -10.18
CA LEU A 99 0.90 9.21 -10.30
C LEU A 99 -0.23 9.95 -9.56
N ILE A 100 -1.46 9.39 -9.54
CA ILE A 100 -2.54 9.92 -8.71
C ILE A 100 -2.18 9.76 -7.23
N GLN A 101 -1.65 8.59 -6.83
CA GLN A 101 -1.22 8.35 -5.45
C GLN A 101 -0.08 9.28 -5.00
N GLU A 102 0.87 9.60 -5.87
CA GLU A 102 1.92 10.60 -5.55
C GLU A 102 1.32 11.99 -5.29
N ARG A 103 0.26 12.40 -6.02
CA ARG A 103 -0.45 13.67 -5.74
C ARG A 103 -1.17 13.66 -4.40
N VAL A 104 -1.59 12.50 -3.91
CA VAL A 104 -2.18 12.38 -2.57
C VAL A 104 -1.15 12.78 -1.49
N LYS A 105 0.14 12.48 -1.68
CA LYS A 105 1.21 12.87 -0.75
C LYS A 105 1.45 14.38 -0.66
N GLU A 106 1.06 15.13 -1.69
CA GLU A 106 1.13 16.60 -1.69
C GLU A 106 -0.01 17.24 -0.88
N ALA A 107 -1.02 16.46 -0.52
CA ALA A 107 -2.21 16.96 0.16
C ALA A 107 -1.89 17.42 1.60
N PRO A 108 -2.63 18.43 2.13
CA PRO A 108 -2.36 18.98 3.46
C PRO A 108 -2.41 17.97 4.60
N TRP A 109 -3.17 16.87 4.46
CA TRP A 109 -3.35 15.85 5.49
C TRP A 109 -2.27 14.75 5.51
N PHE A 110 -1.35 14.76 4.54
CA PHE A 110 -0.18 13.87 4.53
C PHE A 110 1.07 14.50 5.14
N ASP A 111 1.09 15.81 5.31
CA ASP A 111 2.24 16.57 5.81
C ASP A 111 2.27 16.56 7.35
N THR A 112 2.79 15.48 7.93
CA THR A 112 2.94 15.32 9.40
C THR A 112 4.17 16.03 9.96
N ALA A 113 5.10 16.45 9.09
CA ALA A 113 6.24 17.26 9.48
C ALA A 113 5.92 18.71 9.15
N SER A 114 5.96 19.58 10.15
CA SER A 114 5.91 21.03 9.98
C SER A 114 7.12 21.53 9.16
N SER A 115 7.15 21.22 7.86
CA SER A 115 8.12 21.80 6.94
C SER A 115 7.76 23.29 6.88
N GLY A 116 8.62 24.12 7.47
CA GLY A 116 8.41 25.56 7.66
C GLY A 116 8.29 26.39 6.37
N ASN A 117 8.01 25.76 5.23
CA ASN A 117 7.54 26.44 4.05
C ASN A 117 6.03 26.60 4.15
N ALA A 118 5.62 27.69 4.81
CA ALA A 118 4.25 28.20 4.79
C ALA A 118 3.90 28.75 3.38
N ALA A 119 4.03 27.92 2.35
CA ALA A 119 3.40 28.17 1.07
C ALA A 119 1.88 28.02 1.27
N PHE A 120 1.09 28.88 0.64
CA PHE A 120 -0.36 28.76 0.63
C PHE A 120 -0.75 27.37 0.08
N LYS A 121 -1.34 26.53 0.93
CA LYS A 121 -2.00 25.29 0.50
C LYS A 121 -3.50 25.55 0.43
N ALA A 122 -4.14 25.12 -0.65
CA ALA A 122 -5.59 25.20 -0.77
C ALA A 122 -6.27 24.31 0.31
N PRO A 123 -7.54 24.57 0.66
CA PRO A 123 -8.26 23.76 1.64
C PRO A 123 -8.32 22.28 1.22
N SER A 124 -8.31 21.38 2.21
CA SER A 124 -8.25 19.92 1.97
C SER A 124 -9.34 19.40 1.04
N LEU A 125 -10.54 19.99 1.12
CA LEU A 125 -11.66 19.61 0.27
C LEU A 125 -11.40 19.87 -1.22
N PHE A 126 -10.62 20.88 -1.59
CA PHE A 126 -10.25 21.14 -2.99
C PHE A 126 -9.36 20.02 -3.54
N TYR A 127 -8.34 19.61 -2.77
CA TYR A 127 -7.48 18.49 -3.14
C TYR A 127 -8.28 17.20 -3.26
N LEU A 128 -9.15 16.91 -2.29
CA LEU A 128 -10.00 15.72 -2.32
C LEU A 128 -10.91 15.71 -3.56
N ASN A 129 -11.56 16.83 -3.88
CA ASN A 129 -12.41 16.94 -5.05
C ASN A 129 -11.63 16.80 -6.36
N ALA A 130 -10.43 17.38 -6.45
CA ALA A 130 -9.57 17.21 -7.61
C ALA A 130 -9.18 15.74 -7.82
N LEU A 131 -8.75 15.05 -6.75
CA LEU A 131 -8.41 13.63 -6.78
C LEU A 131 -9.61 12.75 -7.16
N LYS A 132 -10.80 13.03 -6.63
CA LYS A 132 -12.05 12.34 -7.03
C LYS A 132 -12.36 12.51 -8.51
N VAL A 133 -12.18 13.72 -9.06
CA VAL A 133 -12.38 14.00 -10.48
C VAL A 133 -11.36 13.26 -11.34
N GLU A 134 -10.08 13.28 -10.96
CA GLU A 134 -9.04 12.52 -11.65
C GLU A 134 -9.32 11.02 -11.64
N MET A 135 -9.74 10.47 -10.51
CA MET A 135 -10.08 9.06 -10.38
C MET A 135 -11.28 8.67 -11.27
N LYS A 136 -12.31 9.52 -11.31
CA LYS A 136 -13.45 9.35 -12.22
C LYS A 136 -13.01 9.38 -13.68
N ASN A 137 -12.16 10.33 -14.05
CA ASN A 137 -11.63 10.45 -15.41
C ASN A 137 -10.77 9.23 -15.78
N PHE A 138 -9.95 8.75 -14.85
CA PHE A 138 -9.16 7.53 -15.03
C PHE A 138 -10.07 6.33 -15.34
N ARG A 139 -11.12 6.10 -14.53
CA ARG A 139 -12.08 5.01 -14.74
C ARG A 139 -12.72 5.04 -16.14
N LEU A 140 -12.99 6.22 -16.68
CA LEU A 140 -13.56 6.38 -18.03
C LEU A 140 -12.57 6.08 -19.16
N GLN A 141 -11.27 6.14 -18.87
CA GLN A 141 -10.19 5.97 -19.84
C GLN A 141 -9.54 4.57 -19.78
N ILE A 142 -10.06 3.65 -18.94
CA ILE A 142 -9.57 2.28 -18.87
C ILE A 142 -9.85 1.58 -20.22
N PRO A 143 -8.82 1.02 -20.89
CA PRO A 143 -9.01 0.25 -22.11
C PRO A 143 -9.97 -0.94 -21.90
N PRO A 144 -10.84 -1.26 -22.86
CA PRO A 144 -11.82 -2.35 -22.72
C PRO A 144 -11.17 -3.70 -22.41
N GLU A 145 -9.95 -3.94 -22.88
CA GLU A 145 -9.15 -5.15 -22.66
C GLU A 145 -8.78 -5.34 -21.18
N LEU A 146 -8.69 -4.24 -20.41
CA LEU A 146 -8.28 -4.26 -19.01
C LEU A 146 -9.44 -4.06 -18.04
N LYS A 147 -10.67 -3.89 -18.53
CA LYS A 147 -11.82 -3.55 -17.70
C LYS A 147 -12.08 -4.54 -16.55
N ASN A 148 -11.81 -5.81 -16.80
CA ASN A 148 -11.97 -6.90 -15.83
C ASN A 148 -10.63 -7.45 -15.33
N ASN A 149 -9.51 -6.77 -15.59
CA ASN A 149 -8.20 -7.22 -15.13
C ASN A 149 -8.09 -7.02 -13.62
N GLU A 150 -7.96 -8.13 -12.88
CA GLU A 150 -8.00 -8.13 -11.40
C GLU A 150 -6.83 -7.34 -10.80
N THR A 151 -5.63 -7.45 -11.36
CA THR A 151 -4.46 -6.67 -10.93
C THR A 151 -4.73 -5.17 -11.05
N LEU A 152 -5.23 -4.72 -12.20
CA LEU A 152 -5.57 -3.30 -12.38
C LEU A 152 -6.63 -2.85 -11.37
N LEU A 153 -7.68 -3.63 -11.19
CA LEU A 153 -8.76 -3.31 -10.26
C LEU A 153 -8.26 -3.25 -8.80
N MET A 154 -7.34 -4.12 -8.40
CA MET A 154 -6.70 -4.05 -7.07
C MET A 154 -5.88 -2.77 -6.89
N HIS A 155 -5.10 -2.34 -7.89
CA HIS A 155 -4.41 -1.04 -7.84
C HIS A 155 -5.40 0.13 -7.78
N LEU A 156 -6.49 0.04 -8.53
CA LEU A 156 -7.55 1.05 -8.61
C LEU A 156 -8.22 1.23 -7.24
N TYR A 157 -8.71 0.16 -6.62
CA TYR A 157 -9.35 0.23 -5.31
C TYR A 157 -8.38 0.66 -4.22
N ASN A 158 -7.13 0.20 -4.25
CA ASN A 158 -6.12 0.70 -3.31
C ASN A 158 -5.88 2.21 -3.44
N THR A 159 -5.90 2.74 -4.67
CA THR A 159 -5.80 4.19 -4.90
C THR A 159 -7.00 4.94 -4.30
N GLU A 160 -8.22 4.39 -4.43
CA GLU A 160 -9.40 4.98 -3.79
C GLU A 160 -9.33 4.94 -2.26
N VAL A 161 -8.86 3.84 -1.65
CA VAL A 161 -8.60 3.78 -0.20
C VAL A 161 -7.64 4.89 0.21
N THR A 162 -6.55 5.08 -0.53
CA THR A 162 -5.54 6.12 -0.26
C THR A 162 -6.11 7.54 -0.37
N ILE A 163 -7.02 7.81 -1.31
CA ILE A 163 -7.66 9.12 -1.45
C ILE A 163 -8.64 9.37 -0.30
N HIS A 164 -9.39 8.35 0.09
CA HIS A 164 -10.52 8.48 1.01
C HIS A 164 -10.19 8.26 2.48
N GLU A 165 -9.00 7.76 2.82
CA GLU A 165 -8.56 7.60 4.21
C GLU A 165 -8.43 8.93 4.98
N VAL A 166 -8.43 10.07 4.28
CA VAL A 166 -8.56 11.41 4.89
C VAL A 166 -9.77 11.52 5.83
N GLY A 167 -10.86 10.77 5.54
CA GLY A 167 -12.04 10.71 6.40
C GLY A 167 -11.76 10.10 7.78
N LEU A 168 -10.72 9.28 7.91
CA LEU A 168 -10.27 8.63 9.14
C LEU A 168 -9.29 9.50 9.96
N SER A 169 -9.03 10.75 9.53
CA SER A 169 -8.17 11.66 10.28
C SER A 169 -8.82 12.08 11.60
N LYS A 170 -8.09 11.88 12.70
CA LYS A 170 -8.50 12.32 14.05
C LYS A 170 -8.34 13.82 14.23
N GLU A 171 -7.38 14.42 13.53
CA GLU A 171 -7.26 15.86 13.50
C GLU A 171 -8.45 16.43 12.72
N PRO A 172 -9.04 17.54 13.17
CA PRO A 172 -9.98 18.26 12.34
C PRO A 172 -9.21 18.69 11.09
N THR A 173 -9.41 17.96 9.99
CA THR A 173 -9.04 18.43 8.67
C THR A 173 -9.78 19.75 8.54
N PHE A 174 -9.06 20.87 8.73
CA PHE A 174 -9.59 22.17 9.19
C PHE A 174 -10.78 22.73 8.39
N ASP A 175 -11.12 22.13 7.26
CA ASP A 175 -12.13 22.57 6.29
C ASP A 175 -13.10 21.47 5.77
N MET A 176 -13.12 20.26 6.34
CA MET A 176 -14.03 19.18 5.86
C MET A 176 -15.32 19.13 6.68
N ASP A 177 -16.47 19.30 6.02
CA ASP A 177 -17.78 19.14 6.65
C ASP A 177 -18.13 17.66 6.92
N ASP A 178 -19.07 17.45 7.84
CA ASP A 178 -19.51 16.12 8.28
C ASP A 178 -20.02 15.21 7.15
N PHE A 179 -20.73 15.76 6.16
CA PHE A 179 -21.24 14.98 5.03
C PHE A 179 -20.11 14.59 4.08
N SER A 180 -19.20 15.51 3.75
CA SER A 180 -18.01 15.21 2.95
C SER A 180 -17.09 14.17 3.60
N ARG A 181 -16.99 14.20 4.94
CA ARG A 181 -16.27 13.18 5.72
C ARG A 181 -16.99 11.84 5.64
N LEU A 182 -18.30 11.82 5.86
CA LEU A 182 -19.12 10.61 5.75
C LEU A 182 -19.02 9.98 4.34
N ASP A 183 -19.13 10.77 3.29
CA ASP A 183 -18.96 10.31 1.90
C ASP A 183 -17.58 9.66 1.70
N SER A 184 -16.54 10.23 2.31
CA SER A 184 -15.18 9.68 2.22
C SER A 184 -15.05 8.37 2.97
N LEU A 185 -15.61 8.27 4.19
CA LEU A 185 -15.61 7.03 4.96
C LEU A 185 -16.37 5.91 4.24
N CYS A 186 -17.54 6.21 3.68
CA CYS A 186 -18.33 5.27 2.88
C CYS A 186 -17.56 4.82 1.64
N ALA A 187 -16.96 5.74 0.88
CA ALA A 187 -16.18 5.39 -0.30
C ALA A 187 -14.94 4.54 0.05
N CYS A 188 -14.27 4.85 1.17
CA CYS A 188 -13.16 4.05 1.68
C CYS A 188 -13.61 2.61 2.00
N LEU A 189 -14.72 2.45 2.73
CA LEU A 189 -15.27 1.12 3.05
C LEU A 189 -15.63 0.33 1.79
N GLN A 190 -16.29 0.95 0.81
CA GLN A 190 -16.66 0.29 -0.44
C GLN A 190 -15.43 -0.12 -1.26
N ALA A 191 -14.39 0.72 -1.30
CA ALA A 191 -13.13 0.38 -1.96
C ALA A 191 -12.40 -0.78 -1.28
N VAL A 192 -12.30 -0.78 0.05
CA VAL A 192 -11.72 -1.89 0.83
C VAL A 192 -12.48 -3.20 0.58
N LYS A 193 -13.82 -3.14 0.62
CA LYS A 193 -14.68 -4.30 0.37
C LYS A 193 -14.45 -4.88 -1.04
N ALA A 194 -14.53 -4.04 -2.06
CA ALA A 194 -14.32 -4.46 -3.45
C ALA A 194 -12.91 -5.02 -3.68
N TRP A 195 -11.89 -4.47 -3.00
CA TRP A 195 -10.53 -4.99 -3.05
C TRP A 195 -10.44 -6.41 -2.48
N PHE A 196 -11.01 -6.66 -1.29
CA PHE A 196 -11.03 -8.00 -0.69
C PHE A 196 -11.87 -8.99 -1.49
N GLU A 197 -12.99 -8.57 -2.08
CA GLU A 197 -13.80 -9.41 -2.95
C GLU A 197 -13.01 -9.92 -4.15
N ILE A 198 -12.17 -9.07 -4.77
CA ILE A 198 -11.29 -9.51 -5.86
C ILE A 198 -10.20 -10.42 -5.31
N TYR A 199 -9.42 -9.95 -4.33
CA TYR A 199 -8.25 -10.66 -3.82
C TYR A 199 -8.61 -12.09 -3.38
N LEU A 200 -9.69 -12.24 -2.61
CA LEU A 200 -10.12 -13.54 -2.06
C LEU A 200 -10.77 -14.47 -3.09
N ASN A 201 -11.16 -13.98 -4.27
CA ASN A 201 -11.69 -14.79 -5.37
C ASN A 201 -10.59 -15.35 -6.29
N ILE A 202 -9.38 -14.78 -6.25
CA ILE A 202 -8.25 -15.28 -7.03
C ILE A 202 -7.81 -16.65 -6.49
N PRO A 203 -7.58 -17.68 -7.34
CA PRO A 203 -7.08 -18.97 -6.90
C PRO A 203 -5.71 -18.87 -6.23
N GLY A 204 -5.49 -19.61 -5.15
CA GLY A 204 -4.21 -19.63 -4.43
C GLY A 204 -3.00 -20.00 -5.31
N SER A 205 -3.20 -20.72 -6.42
CA SER A 205 -2.16 -21.04 -7.40
C SER A 205 -1.57 -19.81 -8.12
N GLU A 206 -2.31 -18.69 -8.17
CA GLU A 206 -1.87 -17.48 -8.89
C GLU A 206 -1.13 -16.48 -7.99
N TYR A 207 -1.18 -16.65 -6.68
CA TYR A 207 -0.57 -15.75 -5.69
C TYR A 207 0.96 -15.63 -5.85
N PRO A 208 1.72 -16.70 -6.16
CA PRO A 208 3.15 -16.58 -6.49
C PRO A 208 3.46 -15.62 -7.64
N GLY A 209 2.50 -15.35 -8.53
CA GLY A 209 2.64 -14.40 -9.62
C GLY A 209 2.41 -12.93 -9.21
N PHE A 210 1.96 -12.66 -7.99
CA PHE A 210 1.71 -11.29 -7.55
C PHE A 210 2.99 -10.49 -7.38
N SER A 211 2.91 -9.24 -7.84
CA SER A 211 3.95 -8.25 -7.58
C SER A 211 3.87 -7.72 -6.15
N PHE A 212 5.00 -7.24 -5.63
CA PHE A 212 5.12 -6.66 -4.29
C PHE A 212 4.00 -5.66 -3.92
N PRO A 213 3.57 -4.72 -4.79
CA PRO A 213 2.49 -3.78 -4.48
C PRO A 213 1.20 -4.44 -3.98
N ILE A 214 0.81 -5.60 -4.52
CA ILE A 214 -0.43 -6.28 -4.11
C ILE A 214 -0.38 -6.70 -2.64
N TYR A 215 0.77 -7.17 -2.16
CA TYR A 215 0.97 -7.50 -0.74
C TYR A 215 0.94 -6.26 0.15
N THR A 216 1.46 -5.12 -0.32
CA THR A 216 1.34 -3.86 0.41
C THR A 216 -0.09 -3.35 0.46
N HIS A 217 -0.87 -3.56 -0.61
CA HIS A 217 -2.30 -3.22 -0.65
C HIS A 217 -3.11 -4.08 0.32
N LEU A 218 -2.77 -5.36 0.48
CA LEU A 218 -3.39 -6.23 1.49
C LEU A 218 -3.24 -5.63 2.89
N ALA A 219 -2.01 -5.30 3.28
CA ALA A 219 -1.73 -4.70 4.58
C ALA A 219 -2.48 -3.36 4.74
N HIS A 220 -2.46 -2.51 3.72
CA HIS A 220 -3.18 -1.23 3.71
C HIS A 220 -4.69 -1.41 3.88
N CYS A 221 -5.32 -2.34 3.16
CA CYS A 221 -6.74 -2.61 3.26
C CYS A 221 -7.13 -3.21 4.62
N ILE A 222 -6.29 -4.05 5.22
CA ILE A 222 -6.49 -4.56 6.60
C ILE A 222 -6.48 -3.40 7.60
N VAL A 223 -5.50 -2.49 7.51
CA VAL A 223 -5.39 -1.31 8.38
C VAL A 223 -6.58 -0.38 8.20
N ALA A 224 -6.98 -0.11 6.95
CA ALA A 224 -8.13 0.72 6.64
C ALA A 224 -9.41 0.12 7.22
N LEU A 225 -9.64 -1.20 7.05
CA LEU A 225 -10.79 -1.89 7.62
C LEU A 225 -10.81 -1.84 9.15
N TYR A 226 -9.66 -2.07 9.79
CA TYR A 226 -9.53 -1.94 11.24
C TYR A 226 -9.93 -0.53 11.69
N ARG A 227 -9.35 0.50 11.07
CA ARG A 227 -9.64 1.90 11.41
C ARG A 227 -11.12 2.22 11.23
N LEU A 228 -11.73 1.84 10.11
CA LEU A 228 -13.16 2.01 9.85
C LEU A 228 -14.03 1.30 10.90
N SER A 229 -13.57 0.17 11.43
CA SER A 229 -14.27 -0.65 12.43
C SER A 229 -14.14 -0.13 13.88
N VAL A 230 -13.26 0.83 14.14
CA VAL A 230 -13.06 1.43 15.48
C VAL A 230 -13.16 2.95 15.48
N PHE A 231 -13.42 3.56 14.33
CA PHE A 231 -13.46 5.02 14.20
C PHE A 231 -14.73 5.57 14.87
N GLU A 232 -14.55 6.38 15.90
CA GLU A 232 -15.66 7.01 16.62
C GLU A 232 -15.96 8.39 16.01
N HIS A 233 -17.17 8.55 15.46
CA HIS A 233 -17.67 9.82 14.97
C HIS A 233 -19.18 9.86 15.07
N THR A 234 -19.77 11.03 15.36
CA THR A 234 -21.22 11.19 15.58
C THR A 234 -22.07 10.64 14.44
N ASN A 235 -21.59 10.78 13.21
CA ASN A 235 -22.30 10.37 11.99
C ASN A 235 -21.80 9.03 11.41
N TRP A 236 -20.96 8.28 12.11
CA TRP A 236 -20.39 7.00 11.64
C TRP A 236 -20.86 5.84 12.51
N ASP A 237 -21.55 4.88 11.91
CA ASP A 237 -22.05 3.69 12.60
C ASP A 237 -21.07 2.52 12.44
N ILE A 238 -20.23 2.33 13.47
CA ILE A 238 -19.28 1.19 13.51
C ILE A 238 -19.98 -0.17 13.49
N GLY A 239 -21.21 -0.27 13.98
CA GLY A 239 -22.00 -1.51 13.96
C GLY A 239 -22.40 -1.88 12.54
N MET A 240 -22.80 -0.89 11.74
CA MET A 240 -23.08 -1.09 10.31
C MET A 240 -21.83 -1.54 9.55
N VAL A 241 -20.67 -0.91 9.79
CA VAL A 241 -19.40 -1.30 9.17
C VAL A 241 -19.03 -2.74 9.50
N ARG A 242 -19.06 -3.09 10.79
CA ARG A 242 -18.75 -4.45 11.26
C ARG A 242 -19.74 -5.48 10.73
N GLY A 243 -20.99 -5.10 10.51
CA GLY A 243 -22.02 -5.94 9.88
C GLY A 243 -21.82 -6.12 8.37
N GLU A 244 -21.38 -5.09 7.66
CA GLU A 244 -21.13 -5.15 6.21
C GLU A 244 -19.82 -5.88 5.88
N LEU A 245 -18.75 -5.62 6.63
CA LEU A 245 -17.43 -6.22 6.42
C LEU A 245 -16.73 -6.49 7.76
N ASP A 246 -16.99 -7.66 8.35
CA ASP A 246 -16.38 -8.07 9.61
C ASP A 246 -14.88 -8.38 9.44
N LEU A 247 -14.03 -7.65 10.18
CA LEU A 247 -12.58 -7.80 10.12
C LEU A 247 -12.12 -9.22 10.52
N SER A 248 -12.75 -9.87 11.51
CA SER A 248 -12.36 -11.22 11.93
C SER A 248 -12.62 -12.25 10.83
N VAL A 249 -13.77 -12.14 10.17
CA VAL A 249 -14.16 -12.99 9.04
C VAL A 249 -13.23 -12.77 7.85
N VAL A 250 -12.90 -11.51 7.54
CA VAL A 250 -11.95 -11.18 6.46
C VAL A 250 -10.57 -11.77 6.76
N LEU A 251 -10.02 -11.54 7.96
CA LEU A 251 -8.71 -12.08 8.35
C LEU A 251 -8.72 -13.61 8.31
N GLU A 252 -9.80 -14.28 8.72
CA GLU A 252 -9.92 -15.74 8.60
C GLU A 252 -9.87 -16.21 7.15
N LYS A 253 -10.56 -15.53 6.23
CA LYS A 253 -10.50 -15.86 4.80
C LYS A 253 -9.10 -15.66 4.24
N VAL A 254 -8.39 -14.61 4.65
CA VAL A 254 -7.00 -14.37 4.25
C VAL A 254 -6.07 -15.47 4.77
N VAL A 255 -6.25 -15.94 6.01
CA VAL A 255 -5.48 -17.07 6.55
C VAL A 255 -5.72 -18.33 5.72
N LYS A 256 -6.98 -18.72 5.51
CA LYS A 256 -7.35 -19.88 4.70
C LYS A 256 -6.82 -19.78 3.27
N MET A 257 -6.81 -18.57 2.72
CA MET A 257 -6.25 -18.33 1.41
C MET A 257 -4.75 -18.64 1.39
N PHE A 258 -3.96 -18.10 2.33
CA PHE A 258 -2.52 -18.41 2.40
C PHE A 258 -2.24 -19.90 2.64
N GLU A 259 -3.10 -20.60 3.39
CA GLU A 259 -3.05 -22.06 3.52
C GLU A 259 -3.32 -22.76 2.17
N SER A 260 -4.30 -22.29 1.40
CA SER A 260 -4.60 -22.84 0.07
C SER A 260 -3.48 -22.63 -0.95
N VAL A 261 -2.71 -21.53 -0.86
CA VAL A 261 -1.53 -21.30 -1.71
C VAL A 261 -0.50 -22.40 -1.48
N LYS A 262 -0.29 -22.78 -0.21
CA LYS A 262 0.60 -23.89 0.16
C LYS A 262 0.09 -25.20 -0.45
N GLU A 263 -1.20 -25.51 -0.29
CA GLU A 263 -1.79 -26.75 -0.84
C GLU A 263 -1.69 -26.79 -2.37
N ALA A 264 -1.98 -25.68 -3.05
CA ALA A 264 -1.94 -25.57 -4.51
C ALA A 264 -0.51 -25.67 -5.08
N SER A 265 0.50 -25.33 -4.29
CA SER A 265 1.91 -25.44 -4.70
C SER A 265 2.42 -26.89 -4.74
N GLY A 266 1.66 -27.88 -4.27
CA GLY A 266 1.93 -29.31 -4.48
C GLY A 266 3.20 -29.85 -3.79
N LEU A 267 3.81 -29.07 -2.90
CA LEU A 267 5.02 -29.45 -2.18
C LEU A 267 4.64 -29.92 -0.77
N ASP A 268 4.35 -31.21 -0.66
CA ASP A 268 4.63 -31.94 0.59
C ASP A 268 6.13 -31.81 0.85
N THR A 269 6.48 -31.33 2.04
CA THR A 269 7.83 -30.97 2.51
C THR A 269 8.79 -32.15 2.67
N GLU A 270 8.65 -33.21 1.87
CA GLU A 270 9.44 -34.44 2.05
C GLU A 270 10.48 -34.70 0.94
N ASP A 271 10.48 -34.01 -0.21
CA ASP A 271 11.39 -34.40 -1.32
C ASP A 271 11.84 -33.28 -2.29
N CYS A 272 12.10 -32.05 -1.82
CA CYS A 272 12.63 -30.97 -2.68
C CYS A 272 13.88 -30.29 -2.11
N ASP A 273 15.04 -30.64 -2.68
CA ASP A 273 16.35 -29.98 -2.50
C ASP A 273 16.42 -28.56 -3.14
N SER A 274 15.28 -27.96 -3.53
CA SER A 274 15.21 -26.60 -4.08
C SER A 274 14.94 -25.57 -2.97
N ASN A 275 16.01 -25.07 -2.33
CA ASN A 275 15.95 -24.01 -1.30
C ASN A 275 15.02 -22.82 -1.65
N PHE A 276 14.80 -22.51 -2.93
CA PHE A 276 13.97 -21.38 -3.37
C PHE A 276 12.45 -21.61 -3.23
N GLU A 277 11.94 -22.79 -3.58
CA GLU A 277 10.50 -23.09 -3.52
C GLU A 277 10.05 -23.33 -2.07
N THR A 278 10.89 -24.02 -1.30
CA THR A 278 10.72 -24.18 0.15
C THR A 278 10.64 -22.82 0.85
N ASN A 279 11.49 -21.86 0.48
CA ASN A 279 11.44 -20.50 1.04
C ASN A 279 10.13 -19.77 0.72
N ASN A 280 9.62 -19.84 -0.52
CA ASN A 280 8.36 -19.18 -0.90
C ASN A 280 7.15 -19.79 -0.16
N ILE A 281 7.12 -21.11 0.01
CA ILE A 281 6.07 -21.77 0.81
C ILE A 281 6.13 -21.34 2.28
N MET A 282 7.35 -21.22 2.81
CA MET A 282 7.55 -20.71 4.17
C MET A 282 7.04 -19.27 4.29
N VAL A 283 7.18 -18.41 3.27
CA VAL A 283 6.64 -17.03 3.27
C VAL A 283 5.12 -17.03 3.46
N TYR A 284 4.36 -17.78 2.66
CA TYR A 284 2.89 -17.80 2.78
C TYR A 284 2.42 -18.38 4.10
N SER A 285 3.05 -19.46 4.58
CA SER A 285 2.73 -20.03 5.90
C SER A 285 3.02 -19.04 7.04
N THR A 286 4.07 -18.23 6.88
CA THR A 286 4.44 -17.19 7.86
C THR A 286 3.46 -16.03 7.82
N MET A 287 3.05 -15.59 6.63
CA MET A 287 2.01 -14.57 6.47
C MET A 287 0.69 -15.04 7.08
N GLY A 288 0.24 -16.26 6.77
CA GLY A 288 -0.97 -16.85 7.34
C GLY A 288 -0.95 -16.88 8.87
N LYS A 289 0.16 -17.34 9.49
CA LYS A 289 0.32 -17.33 10.95
C LYS A 289 0.16 -15.93 11.54
N ARG A 290 0.77 -14.90 10.91
CA ARG A 290 0.69 -13.52 11.42
C ARG A 290 -0.70 -12.92 11.28
N ILE A 291 -1.36 -13.11 10.14
CA ILE A 291 -2.76 -12.70 9.98
C ILE A 291 -3.64 -13.40 11.05
N GLY A 292 -3.35 -14.67 11.35
CA GLY A 292 -4.01 -15.41 12.43
C GLY A 292 -3.79 -14.81 13.83
N GLN A 293 -2.58 -14.29 14.11
CA GLN A 293 -2.30 -13.57 15.36
C GLN A 293 -3.08 -12.26 15.45
N ILE A 294 -3.11 -11.47 14.37
CA ILE A 294 -3.89 -10.22 14.30
C ILE A 294 -5.37 -10.52 14.53
N LYS A 295 -5.91 -11.58 13.91
CA LYS A 295 -7.29 -12.03 14.13
C LYS A 295 -7.56 -12.37 15.59
N THR A 296 -6.65 -13.12 16.22
CA THR A 296 -6.78 -13.55 17.63
C THR A 296 -6.79 -12.34 18.56
N TRP A 297 -5.89 -11.39 18.34
CA TRP A 297 -5.84 -10.12 19.06
C TRP A 297 -7.14 -9.32 18.86
N TRP A 298 -7.61 -9.17 17.62
CA TRP A 298 -8.85 -8.46 17.32
C TRP A 298 -10.05 -9.08 18.04
N ASN A 299 -10.18 -10.41 18.02
CA ASN A 299 -11.25 -11.10 18.72
C ASN A 299 -11.20 -10.90 20.24
N ALA A 300 -9.99 -10.91 20.83
CA ALA A 300 -9.82 -10.64 22.25
C ALA A 300 -10.24 -9.20 22.61
N LYS A 301 -9.84 -8.22 21.78
CA LYS A 301 -10.27 -6.82 21.93
C LYS A 301 -11.79 -6.69 21.88
N MET A 302 -12.43 -7.28 20.88
CA MET A 302 -13.89 -7.26 20.73
C MET A 302 -14.62 -7.95 21.89
N ALA A 303 -14.08 -9.05 22.42
CA ALA A 303 -14.64 -9.74 23.58
C ALA A 303 -14.55 -8.88 24.86
N ALA A 304 -13.46 -8.15 25.05
CA ALA A 304 -13.29 -7.21 26.15
C ALA A 304 -14.27 -6.04 26.07
N GLU A 305 -14.43 -5.42 24.88
CA GLU A 305 -15.40 -4.34 24.63
C GLU A 305 -16.83 -4.77 24.95
N ASN A 306 -17.25 -5.95 24.47
CA ASN A 306 -18.58 -6.49 24.74
C ASN A 306 -18.81 -6.79 26.23
N SER A 307 -17.77 -7.25 26.93
CA SER A 307 -17.84 -7.51 28.36
C SER A 307 -17.98 -6.22 29.17
N ALA A 308 -17.23 -5.18 28.82
CA ALA A 308 -17.33 -3.86 29.44
C ALA A 308 -18.73 -3.25 29.27
N ASN A 309 -19.28 -3.31 28.05
CA ASN A 309 -20.63 -2.81 27.76
C ASN A 309 -21.72 -3.54 28.55
N ASN A 310 -21.59 -4.86 28.72
CA ASN A 310 -22.53 -5.65 29.53
C ASN A 310 -22.47 -5.31 31.04
N VAL A 311 -21.29 -4.98 31.57
CA VAL A 311 -21.13 -4.55 32.96
C VAL A 311 -21.77 -3.17 33.19
N VAL A 312 -21.56 -2.21 32.28
CA VAL A 312 -22.18 -0.87 32.35
C VAL A 312 -23.71 -0.96 32.25
N ASN A 313 -24.23 -1.77 31.34
CA ASN A 313 -25.68 -1.97 31.20
C ASN A 313 -26.31 -2.63 32.43
N ASN A 314 -25.58 -3.51 33.12
CA ASN A 314 -26.04 -4.15 34.35
C ASN A 314 -25.87 -3.25 35.60
N SER A 315 -24.95 -2.29 35.61
CA SER A 315 -24.73 -1.36 36.73
C SER A 315 -25.62 -0.11 36.68
N MET A 316 -26.18 0.25 35.52
CA MET A 316 -27.22 1.28 35.41
C MET A 316 -28.55 0.93 36.12
N GLY A 317 -28.66 -0.27 36.71
CA GLY A 317 -29.75 -0.68 37.61
C GLY A 317 -29.55 -0.35 39.09
N ALA A 318 -28.39 0.17 39.53
CA ALA A 318 -28.17 0.52 40.93
C ALA A 318 -27.13 1.63 41.14
N GLY A 319 -27.62 2.82 41.49
CA GLY A 319 -27.08 3.72 42.52
C GLY A 319 -25.62 4.22 42.48
N GLU A 320 -25.51 5.55 42.40
CA GLU A 320 -24.45 6.47 42.87
C GLU A 320 -23.03 6.40 42.24
N VAL A 321 -22.72 7.49 41.51
CA VAL A 321 -21.43 7.81 40.91
C VAL A 321 -20.53 8.44 41.96
N THR A 322 -19.38 7.81 42.24
CA THR A 322 -18.24 8.48 42.90
C THR A 322 -17.14 8.69 41.88
N ASP A 323 -16.83 9.97 41.63
CA ASP A 323 -15.75 10.41 40.75
C ASP A 323 -14.40 9.94 41.28
N THR A 324 -13.75 9.04 40.54
CA THR A 324 -12.31 8.83 40.62
C THR A 324 -11.74 8.99 39.21
N MET A 325 -11.07 10.11 38.96
CA MET A 325 -10.26 10.34 37.76
C MET A 325 -9.06 9.38 37.79
N GLY A 326 -9.27 8.15 37.30
CA GLY A 326 -8.20 7.26 36.87
C GLY A 326 -7.72 7.62 35.45
N PRO A 327 -6.55 7.10 35.02
CA PRO A 327 -6.10 7.29 33.65
C PRO A 327 -7.16 6.74 32.68
N ASN A 328 -7.50 7.52 31.66
CA ASN A 328 -8.53 7.17 30.69
C ASN A 328 -8.13 5.86 29.96
N PRO A 329 -8.87 4.74 30.13
CA PRO A 329 -8.54 3.46 29.50
C PRO A 329 -8.74 3.47 27.98
N PHE A 330 -9.31 4.55 27.43
CA PHE A 330 -9.69 4.72 26.03
C PHE A 330 -8.71 5.59 25.23
N ALA A 331 -7.48 5.77 25.71
CA ALA A 331 -6.43 6.36 24.89
C ALA A 331 -6.18 5.43 23.69
N VAL A 332 -6.67 5.82 22.51
CA VAL A 332 -6.41 5.10 21.27
C VAL A 332 -4.91 5.24 20.95
N GLU A 333 -4.17 4.20 21.26
CA GLU A 333 -2.73 4.07 21.05
C GLU A 333 -2.32 4.27 19.58
N PRO A 334 -1.07 4.69 19.31
CA PRO A 334 -0.57 4.91 17.96
C PRO A 334 -0.69 3.66 17.09
N ILE A 335 -0.78 3.85 15.76
CA ILE A 335 -0.76 2.78 14.74
C ILE A 335 0.46 1.85 14.90
N GLN A 336 1.49 2.30 15.61
CA GLN A 336 2.70 1.56 15.94
C GLN A 336 2.43 0.31 16.78
N ASP A 337 1.36 0.27 17.57
CA ASP A 337 0.96 -0.88 18.40
C ASP A 337 -0.06 -1.81 17.71
N PHE A 338 -0.53 -1.46 16.50
CA PHE A 338 -1.47 -2.30 15.74
C PHE A 338 -0.84 -3.61 15.23
N TRP A 339 0.48 -3.62 15.06
CA TRP A 339 1.22 -4.81 14.69
C TRP A 339 1.81 -5.44 15.96
N PRO A 340 1.48 -6.70 16.28
CA PRO A 340 2.10 -7.37 17.41
C PRO A 340 3.56 -7.71 17.06
N GLY A 341 4.46 -6.76 17.32
CA GLY A 341 5.91 -6.90 17.17
C GLY A 341 6.59 -5.54 17.04
N ASP A 342 7.75 -5.40 17.69
CA ASP A 342 8.74 -4.35 17.39
C ASP A 342 9.05 -4.31 15.87
N ASP A 343 9.86 -3.35 15.41
CA ASP A 343 10.32 -3.13 14.02
C ASP A 343 10.77 -4.41 13.24
N THR A 344 10.85 -5.58 13.87
CA THR A 344 11.08 -6.92 13.31
C THR A 344 9.98 -7.45 12.39
N TRP A 345 8.73 -6.97 12.46
CA TRP A 345 7.67 -7.42 11.53
C TRP A 345 8.14 -7.36 10.05
N TRP A 346 8.79 -6.27 9.65
CA TRP A 346 9.31 -6.09 8.29
C TRP A 346 10.46 -7.04 7.96
N GLN A 347 11.42 -7.18 8.88
CA GLN A 347 12.57 -8.09 8.76
C GLN A 347 12.10 -9.54 8.60
N ASP A 348 11.02 -9.90 9.30
CA ASP A 348 10.50 -11.25 9.26
C ASP A 348 9.51 -11.47 8.09
N VAL A 349 8.82 -10.44 7.55
CA VAL A 349 7.92 -10.61 6.36
C VAL A 349 8.77 -10.73 5.09
N PHE A 350 9.81 -9.93 4.95
CA PHE A 350 10.57 -9.77 3.71
C PHE A 350 11.99 -10.37 3.77
N GLY A 351 12.33 -11.06 4.86
CA GLY A 351 13.65 -11.62 5.10
C GLY A 351 14.73 -10.56 5.39
N PRO A 352 15.89 -10.98 5.90
CA PRO A 352 16.98 -10.07 6.24
C PRO A 352 17.63 -9.55 4.96
N TRP A 353 17.32 -8.31 4.58
CA TRP A 353 18.14 -7.52 3.63
C TRP A 353 19.41 -6.96 4.28
N ASN A 354 19.73 -7.37 5.50
CA ASN A 354 21.04 -7.15 6.08
C ASN A 354 22.04 -8.06 5.35
N ILE A 355 22.66 -7.53 4.30
CA ILE A 355 24.08 -7.82 4.09
C ILE A 355 24.74 -7.36 5.39
N GLN A 356 25.14 -8.32 6.23
CA GLN A 356 26.06 -8.07 7.31
C GLN A 356 27.30 -7.43 6.67
N VAL A 357 27.43 -6.11 6.78
CA VAL A 357 28.75 -5.52 6.78
C VAL A 357 29.30 -5.88 8.14
N ASP A 358 30.13 -6.91 8.13
CA ASP A 358 30.90 -7.39 9.27
C ASP A 358 31.61 -6.19 9.93
N PRO A 359 31.32 -5.84 11.18
CA PRO A 359 32.14 -4.90 11.90
C PRO A 359 33.34 -5.69 12.45
N MET A 360 34.52 -5.41 11.87
CA MET A 360 35.85 -5.87 12.27
C MET A 360 36.29 -7.27 11.79
N THR A 361 36.92 -7.28 10.62
CA THR A 361 38.32 -7.76 10.57
C THR A 361 39.21 -6.59 10.15
N MET A 362 40.36 -6.50 10.82
CA MET A 362 41.31 -5.38 10.89
C MET A 362 41.76 -4.78 9.56
#